data_AF-A0A3M1ZFV6-F1
#
_entry.id   AF-A0A3M1ZFV6-F1
#
_cell.length_a   1.000
_cell.length_b   1.000
_cell.length_c   1.000
_cell.angle_alpha   90.00
_cell.angle_beta   90.00
_cell.angle_gamma   90.00
#
_symmetry.space_group_name_H-M   'P 1'
#
loop_
_entity.id
_entity.type
_entity.pdbx_description
1 polymer ?
#
loop_
_entity_poly.entity_id
_entity_poly.type
_entity_poly.pdbx_seq_one_letter_code
_entity_poly.pdbx_strand_id
1 'polypeptide(L)' 'MIDDRSVSPVGPGEVVFVGAGPGDPKLLTVAGREAVEAADVIL' A
#
# COMPACT_ATOMS: atom_id res chain seq x y z
N MET A 1 -2.30 -6.85 -25.82
CA MET A 1 -1.10 -6.52 -25.01
C MET A 1 -1.61 -5.93 -23.71
N ILE A 2 -1.46 -6.65 -22.61
CA ILE A 2 -1.74 -6.09 -21.28
C ILE A 2 -0.62 -5.07 -21.03
N ASP A 3 -1.04 -3.84 -20.74
CA ASP A 3 -0.20 -2.68 -20.47
C ASP A 3 0.78 -3.00 -19.33
N ASP A 4 2.08 -2.95 -19.62
CA ASP A 4 3.18 -3.06 -18.66
C ASP A 4 3.23 -1.79 -17.80
N ARG A 5 2.25 -1.62 -16.91
CA ARG A 5 2.35 -0.58 -15.88
C ARG A 5 3.30 -1.09 -14.82
N SER A 6 4.58 -0.83 -15.01
CA SER A 6 5.58 -0.94 -13.96
C SER A 6 5.12 -0.05 -12.80
N VAL A 7 4.65 -0.65 -11.70
CA VAL A 7 4.43 0.10 -10.46
C VAL A 7 5.81 0.53 -10.01
N SER A 8 6.08 1.84 -10.08
CA SER A 8 7.32 2.39 -9.53
C SER A 8 7.39 2.09 -8.03
N PRO A 9 8.58 1.78 -7.50
CA PRO A 9 8.74 1.67 -6.05
C PRO A 9 8.33 2.98 -5.40
N VAL A 10 7.61 2.90 -4.27
CA VAL A 10 7.01 4.07 -3.61
C VAL A 10 8.11 5.07 -3.27
N GLY A 11 8.11 6.19 -3.99
CA GLY A 11 9.06 7.28 -3.80
C GLY A 11 8.59 8.31 -2.77
N PRO A 12 9.49 9.22 -2.34
CA PRO A 12 9.11 10.35 -1.49
C PRO A 12 8.00 11.20 -2.13
N GLY A 13 6.99 11.57 -1.34
CA GLY A 13 5.86 12.39 -1.81
C GLY A 13 4.77 11.62 -2.55
N GLU A 14 4.82 10.28 -2.54
CA GLU A 14 3.74 9.45 -3.05
C GLU A 14 2.65 9.20 -1.99
N VAL A 15 1.43 8.96 -2.47
CA VAL A 15 0.26 8.63 -1.64
C VAL A 15 -0.26 7.26 -2.05
N VAL A 16 -0.31 6.34 -1.09
CA VAL A 16 -0.81 4.97 -1.28
C VAL A 16 -2.14 4.81 -0.56
N PHE A 17 -3.19 4.43 -1.30
CA PHE A 17 -4.47 4.07 -0.69
C PHE A 17 -4.44 2.61 -0.23
N VAL A 18 -4.62 2.41 1.08
CA VAL A 18 -4.63 1.09 1.70
C VAL A 18 -6.02 0.80 2.24
N GLY A 19 -6.63 -0.30 1.81
CA GLY A 19 -7.85 -0.82 2.44
C GLY A 19 -7.51 -1.53 3.74
N ALA A 20 -7.98 -1.02 4.88
CA ALA A 20 -7.68 -1.57 6.21
C ALA A 20 -8.33 -2.93 6.52
N GLY A 21 -9.29 -3.37 5.70
CA GLY A 21 -10.13 -4.54 5.98
C GLY A 21 -11.29 -4.22 6.94
N PRO A 22 -12.00 -5.24 7.45
CA PRO A 22 -13.21 -5.05 8.26
C PRO A 22 -12.95 -4.79 9.75
N GLY A 23 -11.69 -4.83 10.21
CA GLY A 23 -11.31 -4.48 11.59
C GLY A 23 -10.27 -5.41 12.22
N ASP A 24 -10.26 -6.70 11.91
CA ASP A 24 -9.20 -7.61 12.39
C ASP A 24 -7.89 -7.30 11.66
N PRO A 25 -6.80 -6.92 12.35
CA PRO A 25 -5.52 -6.60 11.73
C PRO A 25 -4.94 -7.73 10.87
N LYS A 26 -5.29 -8.99 11.17
CA LYS A 26 -4.85 -10.16 10.39
C LYS A 26 -5.49 -10.24 9.00
N LEU A 27 -6.52 -9.45 8.74
CA LEU A 27 -7.21 -9.39 7.45
C LEU A 27 -6.66 -8.30 6.53
N LEU A 28 -5.64 -7.55 6.95
CA LEU A 28 -4.91 -6.65 6.07
C LEU A 28 -4.16 -7.47 5.01
N THR A 29 -4.12 -6.98 3.77
CA THR A 29 -3.34 -7.61 2.71
C THR A 29 -1.84 -7.47 2.99
N VAL A 30 -1.03 -8.36 2.44
CA VAL A 30 0.44 -8.28 2.57
C VAL A 30 0.96 -6.95 2.02
N ALA A 31 0.52 -6.55 0.83
CA ALA A 31 0.88 -5.27 0.22
C ALA A 31 0.42 -4.06 1.06
N GLY A 32 -0.76 -4.13 1.68
CA GLY A 32 -1.24 -3.07 2.57
C GLY A 32 -0.39 -2.95 3.83
N ARG A 33 0.03 -4.08 4.41
CA ARG A 33 0.94 -4.10 5.55
C ARG A 33 2.31 -3.52 5.19
N GLU A 34 2.88 -3.93 4.06
CA GLU A 34 4.17 -3.41 3.58
C GLU A 34 4.12 -1.90 3.34
N ALA A 35 3.03 -1.39 2.74
CA ALA A 35 2.83 0.04 2.55
C ALA A 35 2.72 0.80 3.89
N VAL A 36 2.01 0.25 4.88
CA VAL A 36 1.88 0.83 6.22
C VAL A 36 3.21 0.83 6.97
N GLU A 37 3.99 -0.25 6.87
CA GLU A 37 5.31 -0.37 7.51
C GLU A 37 6.33 0.60 6.90
N ALA A 38 6.22 0.91 5.60
CA ALA A 38 7.09 1.84 4.90
C ALA A 38 6.64 3.31 4.99
N ALA A 39 5.42 3.59 5.46
CA ALA A 39 4.86 4.93 5.46
C ALA A 39 5.51 5.84 6.51
N ASP A 40 5.93 7.03 6.09
CA ASP A 40 6.37 8.08 7.01
C ASP A 40 5.18 8.67 7.81
N VAL A 41 3.99 8.72 7.20
CA VAL A 41 2.76 9.32 7.75
C VAL A 41 1.52 8.50 7.35
N ILE A 42 0.57 8.36 8.28
CA ILE A 42 -0.73 7.70 8.08
C ILE A 42 -1.85 8.69 8.45
N LEU A 43 -2.92 8.75 7.64
CA LEU A 43 -4.08 9.63 7.79
C LEU A 43 -5.38 8.85 7.96
#